data_AF-A0A2D0K462-F1
#
_entry.id   AF-A0A2D0K462-F1
#
_cell.length_a   1.000
_cell.length_b   1.000
_cell.length_c   1.000
_cell.angle_alpha   90.00
_cell.angle_beta   90.00
_cell.angle_gamma   90.00
#
_symmetry.space_group_name_H-M   'P 1'
#
loop_
_entity.id
_entity.type
_entity.pdbx_description
1 polymer ?
#
loop_
_entity_poly.entity_id
_entity_poly.type
_entity_poly.pdbx_seq_one_letter_code
_entity_poly.pdbx_strand_id
1 'polypeptide(L)' 'MKISIDAITFFTASSSTSGNPDQVIVNFTAFSDNFDSLFSTSVTLPYSKNLSVSDIEEKAAVKAKEHGRKICNQI' A
#
# COMPACT_ATOMS: atom_id res chain seq x y z
N MET A 1 -10.15 4.56 16.51
CA MET A 1 -9.39 3.39 16.04
C MET A 1 -8.06 3.85 15.47
N LYS A 2 -6.95 3.43 16.08
CA LYS A 2 -5.59 3.68 15.57
C LYS A 2 -5.20 2.52 14.66
N ILE A 3 -4.53 2.85 13.56
CA ILE A 3 -3.94 1.87 12.64
C ILE A 3 -2.46 2.22 12.50
N SER A 4 -1.63 1.22 12.75
CA SER A 4 -0.18 1.31 12.64
C SER A 4 0.28 0.39 11.50
N ILE A 5 1.32 0.82 10.77
CA ILE A 5 1.93 0.06 9.67
C ILE A 5 3.35 -0.27 10.13
N ASP A 6 3.70 -1.56 10.14
CA ASP A 6 5.00 -2.03 10.66
C ASP A 6 6.00 -2.35 9.53
N ALA A 7 5.51 -2.92 8.42
CA ALA A 7 6.35 -3.27 7.27
C ALA A 7 5.69 -2.83 5.97
N ILE A 8 6.50 -2.20 5.10
CA ILE A 8 6.16 -1.82 3.73
C ILE A 8 7.21 -2.43 2.81
N THR A 9 6.79 -3.25 1.86
CA THR A 9 7.67 -3.85 0.83
C THR A 9 7.22 -3.41 -0.55
N PHE A 10 8.17 -2.94 -1.37
CA PHE A 10 7.92 -2.39 -2.70
C PHE A 10 8.33 -3.39 -3.79
N PHE A 11 7.44 -3.59 -4.77
CA PHE A 11 7.73 -4.35 -5.98
C PHE A 11 7.38 -3.51 -7.21
N THR A 12 8.34 -3.29 -8.10
CA THR A 12 8.06 -2.70 -9.41
C THR A 12 7.54 -3.80 -10.34
N ALA A 13 6.31 -3.66 -10.80
CA ALA A 13 5.74 -4.50 -11.84
C ALA A 13 5.80 -3.72 -13.16
N SER A 14 6.81 -3.99 -13.99
CA SER A 14 6.88 -3.47 -15.35
C SER A 14 5.92 -4.28 -16.23
N SER A 15 4.94 -3.62 -16.84
CA SER A 15 4.04 -4.26 -17.79
C SER A 15 4.73 -4.39 -19.15
N SER A 16 5.00 -5.62 -19.60
CA SER A 16 5.43 -5.89 -20.99
C SER A 16 4.28 -5.79 -21.99
N THR A 17 3.03 -5.66 -21.52
CA THR A 17 1.83 -5.55 -22.33
C THR A 17 1.56 -4.08 -22.65
N SER A 18 1.52 -3.73 -23.94
CA SER A 18 1.31 -2.35 -24.40
C SER A 18 -0.04 -1.82 -23.93
N GLY A 19 -0.03 -0.84 -23.02
CA GLY A 19 -1.22 -0.10 -22.60
C GLY A 19 -1.39 0.06 -21.10
N ASN A 20 -0.69 -0.74 -20.27
CA ASN A 20 -0.67 -0.50 -18.82
C ASN A 20 0.55 0.35 -18.44
N PRO A 21 0.37 1.50 -17.76
CA PRO A 21 1.49 2.24 -17.22
C PRO A 21 2.25 1.35 -16.22
N ASP A 22 3.56 1.58 -16.08
CA ASP A 22 4.37 0.93 -15.03
C ASP A 22 3.65 1.05 -13.67
N GLN A 23 3.68 -0.01 -12.88
CA GLN A 23 2.99 -0.06 -11.57
C GLN A 23 3.97 -0.37 -10.45
N VAL A 24 3.75 0.25 -9.30
CA VAL A 24 4.39 -0.14 -8.04
C VAL A 24 3.36 -0.85 -7.20
N ILE A 25 3.62 -2.11 -6.89
CA ILE A 25 2.85 -2.89 -5.94
C ILE A 25 3.50 -2.69 -4.58
N VAL A 26 2.70 -2.26 -3.61
CA VAL A 26 3.16 -2.08 -2.25
C VAL A 26 2.40 -3.04 -1.34
N ASN A 27 3.13 -4.01 -0.80
CA ASN A 27 2.62 -4.89 0.23
C ASN A 27 2.89 -4.25 1.58
N PHE A 28 1.87 -4.18 2.42
CA PHE A 28 2.02 -3.69 3.77
C PHE A 28 1.25 -4.55 4.75
N THR A 29 1.77 -4.55 5.97
CA THR A 29 1.20 -5.24 7.11
C THR A 29 0.69 -4.19 8.08
N ALA A 30 -0.62 -4.23 8.34
CA ALA A 30 -1.30 -3.27 9.20
C ALA A 30 -1.86 -3.95 10.46
N PHE A 31 -1.83 -3.18 11.54
CA PHE A 31 -2.29 -3.57 12.87
C PHE A 31 -3.40 -2.62 13.30
N SER A 32 -4.39 -3.16 13.99
CA SER A 32 -5.37 -2.35 14.70
C SER A 32 -5.39 -2.72 16.18
N ASP A 33 -5.45 -1.72 17.04
CA ASP A 33 -5.57 -1.94 18.49
C ASP A 33 -6.83 -2.73 18.89
N ASN A 34 -7.83 -2.84 18.00
CA ASN A 34 -9.07 -3.57 18.25
C ASN A 34 -9.07 -5.01 17.72
N PHE A 35 -8.09 -5.38 16.89
CA PHE A 35 -8.01 -6.71 16.30
C PHE A 35 -6.63 -7.30 16.61
N ASP A 36 -6.60 -8.43 17.32
CA ASP A 36 -5.39 -9.25 17.50
C ASP A 36 -4.80 -9.75 16.16
N SER A 37 -5.51 -9.54 15.04
CA SER A 37 -5.07 -9.93 13.72
C SER A 37 -4.38 -8.80 12.95
N LEU A 38 -3.12 -9.09 12.68
CA LEU A 38 -2.37 -8.65 11.54
C LEU A 38 -3.12 -8.91 10.23
N PHE A 39 -3.37 -7.87 9.42
CA PHE A 39 -3.76 -8.07 8.02
C PHE A 39 -2.67 -7.58 7.09
N SER A 40 -2.30 -8.45 6.15
CA SER A 40 -1.41 -8.12 5.05
C SER A 40 -2.26 -7.85 3.82
N THR A 41 -2.02 -6.71 3.18
CA THR A 41 -2.74 -6.34 1.96
C THR A 41 -1.81 -5.60 1.01
N SER A 42 -2.24 -5.46 -0.23
CA SER A 42 -1.47 -4.90 -1.32
C SER A 42 -2.20 -3.69 -1.92
N VAL A 43 -1.49 -2.60 -2.16
CA VAL A 43 -2.00 -1.48 -2.95
C VAL A 43 -1.14 -1.25 -4.18
N THR A 44 -1.81 -1.06 -5.31
CA THR A 44 -1.13 -0.71 -6.56
C THR A 44 -1.14 0.81 -6.73
N LEU A 45 0.03 1.35 -7.07
CA LEU A 45 0.24 2.75 -7.40
C LEU A 45 0.74 2.86 -8.85
N PRO A 46 0.27 3.85 -9.62
CA PRO A 46 0.86 4.16 -10.91
C PRO A 46 2.30 4.65 -10.68
N TYR A 47 3.26 4.05 -11.37
CA TYR A 47 4.63 4.52 -11.39
C TYR A 47 4.71 5.76 -12.28
N SER A 48 5.30 6.83 -11.75
CA SER A 48 5.65 8.01 -12.52
C SER A 48 7.15 8.17 -12.47
N LYS A 49 7.80 8.32 -13.64
CA LYS A 49 9.25 8.55 -13.75
C LYS A 49 9.74 9.80 -12.99
N ASN A 50 8.82 10.68 -12.57
CA ASN A 50 9.12 11.91 -11.84
C ASN A 50 8.88 11.80 -10.32
N LEU A 51 8.42 10.66 -9.81
CA LEU A 51 8.24 10.46 -8.37
C LEU A 51 9.53 9.92 -7.76
N SER A 52 10.00 10.53 -6.67
CA SER A 52 11.08 9.96 -5.89
C SER A 52 10.58 8.70 -5.16
N VAL A 53 11.50 7.81 -4.77
CA VAL A 53 11.15 6.62 -3.97
C VAL A 53 10.39 7.05 -2.71
N SER A 54 10.88 8.06 -1.99
CA SER A 54 10.24 8.62 -0.80
C SER A 54 8.78 9.05 -1.03
N ASP A 55 8.48 9.69 -2.17
CA ASP A 55 7.10 10.08 -2.49
C ASP A 55 6.19 8.88 -2.72
N ILE A 56 6.74 7.80 -3.30
CA ILE A 56 6.03 6.55 -3.52
C ILE A 56 5.77 5.87 -2.17
N GLU A 57 6.75 5.86 -1.26
CA GLU A 57 6.60 5.31 0.09
C GLU A 57 5.51 6.06 0.88
N GLU A 58 5.54 7.40 0.86
CA GLU A 58 4.56 8.23 1.56
C GLU A 58 3.15 8.00 1.00
N LYS A 59 2.99 8.03 -0.32
CA LYS A 59 1.70 7.75 -0.98
C LYS A 59 1.20 6.35 -0.67
N ALA A 60 2.09 5.37 -0.65
CA ALA A 60 1.72 4.00 -0.33
C ALA A 60 1.27 3.86 1.11
N ALA A 61 1.98 4.48 2.07
CA ALA A 61 1.62 4.47 3.48
C ALA A 61 0.26 5.16 3.73
N VAL A 62 -0.01 6.28 3.07
CA VAL A 62 -1.31 6.97 3.16
C VAL A 62 -2.44 6.08 2.62
N LYS A 63 -2.26 5.51 1.42
CA LYS A 63 -3.27 4.64 0.78
C LYS A 63 -3.48 3.35 1.56
N ALA A 64 -2.41 2.81 2.12
CA ALA A 64 -2.40 1.65 3.00
C ALA A 64 -3.25 1.89 4.25
N LYS A 65 -3.03 3.03 4.92
CA LYS A 65 -3.78 3.45 6.09
C LYS A 65 -5.26 3.70 5.79
N GLU A 66 -5.57 4.31 4.65
CA GLU A 66 -6.95 4.51 4.20
C GLU A 66 -7.65 3.18 3.92
N HIS A 67 -6.99 2.28 3.20
CA HIS A 67 -7.52 0.94 2.88
C HIS A 67 -7.72 0.10 4.15
N GLY A 68 -6.73 0.11 5.05
CA GLY A 68 -6.83 -0.56 6.35
C GLY A 68 -7.98 -0.01 7.20
N ARG A 69 -8.17 1.32 7.22
CA ARG A 69 -9.31 1.95 7.92
C ARG A 69 -10.66 1.48 7.36
N LYS A 70 -10.76 1.29 6.05
CA LYS A 70 -12.00 0.78 5.42
C LYS A 70 -12.28 -0.66 5.87
N ILE A 71 -11.28 -1.55 5.79
CA ILE A 71 -11.40 -2.94 6.24
C ILE A 71 -11.87 -2.98 7.68
N CYS A 72 -11.15 -2.29 8.56
CA CYS A 72 -11.45 -2.22 9.98
C CYS A 72 -12.83 -1.67 10.36
N ASN A 73 -13.48 -0.88 9.50
CA ASN A 73 -14.84 -0.38 9.72
C ASN A 73 -15.92 -1.35 9.21
N GLN A 74 -15.54 -2.39 8.45
CA GLN A 74 -16.45 -3.40 7.91
C GLN A 74 -16.52 -4.67 8.77
N ILE A 75 -15.55 -4.86 9.67
CA ILE A 75 -15.49 -5.92 10.69
C ILE A 75 -15.92 -5.37 12.05
#